data_AF-A0A0F9E7S0-F1
#
_entry.id   AF-A0A0F9E7S0-F1
#
_cell.length_a   1.000
_cell.length_b   1.000
_cell.length_c   1.000
_cell.angle_alpha   90.00
_cell.angle_beta   90.00
_cell.angle_gamma   90.00
#
_symmetry.space_group_name_H-M   'P 1'
#
loop_
_entity.id
_entity.type
_entity.pdbx_description
1 polymer ?
#
loop_
_entity_poly.entity_id
_entity_poly.type
_entity_poly.pdbx_seq_one_letter_code
_entity_poly.pdbx_strand_id
1 'polypeptide(L)'
;QQRSIAEVEKLVMRFGCDGFFYATSKIQGTIGFEYKGVSVRMTLPLPNLDSDDFQLTSSRGTKRSAEAAHALWETECRRCWRSLCLVLKALLVGVSDGILRFEEAFLPYMVWGDGQTTADHILPHLNKALKAGGKMPQGPKLLEAK
;
A
#
# COMPACT_ATOMS: atom_id res chain seq x y z
N GLN A 1 4.58 -5.16 14.82
CA GLN A 1 3.41 -4.65 14.09
C GLN A 1 2.80 -3.47 14.81
N GLN A 2 2.26 -3.65 16.03
CA GLN A 2 1.64 -2.58 16.82
C GLN A 2 2.49 -1.30 16.93
N ARG A 3 3.80 -1.43 17.14
CA ARG A 3 4.71 -0.27 17.16
C ARG A 3 4.68 0.55 15.86
N SER A 4 4.74 -0.09 14.69
CA SER A 4 4.73 0.60 13.40
C SER A 4 3.40 1.29 13.12
N ILE A 5 2.28 0.66 13.50
CA ILE A 5 0.95 1.25 13.37
C ILE A 5 0.82 2.47 14.28
N ALA A 6 1.21 2.35 15.56
CA ALA A 6 1.15 3.46 16.50
C ALA A 6 2.06 4.64 16.11
N GLU A 7 3.21 4.37 15.47
CA GLU A 7 4.08 5.41 14.92
C GLU A 7 3.41 6.16 13.76
N VAL A 8 2.76 5.43 12.85
CA VAL A 8 2.01 6.02 11.73
C VAL A 8 0.79 6.79 12.22
N GLU A 9 0.02 6.25 13.16
CA GLU A 9 -1.11 6.92 13.77
C GLU A 9 -0.69 8.29 14.35
N LYS A 10 0.41 8.33 15.12
CA LYS A 10 0.95 9.59 15.64
C LYS A 10 1.34 10.57 14.53
N LEU A 11 1.88 10.09 13.42
CA LEU A 11 2.23 10.94 12.28
C LEU A 11 1.00 11.50 11.59
N VAL A 12 -0.01 10.66 11.34
CA VAL A 12 -1.30 11.05 10.74
C VAL A 12 -2.01 12.09 11.60
N MET A 13 -2.07 11.88 12.92
CA MET A 13 -2.67 12.85 13.83
C MET A 13 -1.89 14.19 13.86
N ARG A 14 -0.56 14.15 13.83
CA ARG A 14 0.27 15.38 13.75
C ARG A 14 0.13 16.11 12.42
N PHE A 15 -0.14 15.38 11.35
CA PHE A 15 -0.38 15.93 10.02
C PHE A 15 -1.71 16.71 9.94
N GLY A 16 -2.59 16.56 10.94
CA GLY A 16 -3.88 17.24 11.01
C GLY A 16 -5.03 16.45 10.40
N CYS A 17 -4.93 15.12 10.39
CA CYS A 17 -6.03 14.25 9.98
C CYS A 17 -7.11 14.16 11.07
N ASP A 18 -8.37 14.08 10.63
CA ASP A 18 -9.55 14.08 11.48
C ASP A 18 -9.83 12.69 12.09
N GLY A 19 -9.32 11.64 11.46
CA GLY A 19 -9.47 10.27 11.93
C GLY A 19 -8.43 9.33 11.33
N PHE A 20 -8.17 8.23 12.02
CA PHE A 20 -7.30 7.14 11.59
C PHE A 20 -7.90 5.80 11.99
N PHE A 21 -7.85 4.82 11.11
CA PHE A 21 -8.24 3.45 11.41
C PHE A 21 -7.32 2.46 10.70
N TYR A 22 -7.28 1.24 11.24
CA TYR A 22 -6.65 0.11 10.57
C TYR A 22 -7.50 -1.14 10.76
N ALA A 23 -7.46 -2.03 9.78
CA ALA A 23 -8.15 -3.32 9.81
C ALA A 23 -7.24 -4.41 9.25
N THR A 24 -7.32 -5.61 9.83
CA THR A 24 -6.66 -6.82 9.30
C THR A 24 -7.73 -7.87 9.04
N SER A 25 -7.64 -8.52 7.89
CA SER A 25 -8.39 -9.74 7.57
C SER A 25 -7.42 -10.88 7.22
N LYS A 26 -7.95 -12.05 6.83
CA LYS A 26 -7.11 -13.15 6.33
C LYS A 26 -6.42 -12.83 5.00
N ILE A 27 -6.99 -11.91 4.21
CA ILE A 27 -6.57 -11.67 2.83
C ILE A 27 -5.89 -10.30 2.63
N GLN A 28 -6.11 -9.35 3.53
CA GLN A 28 -5.57 -8.00 3.36
C GLN A 28 -5.42 -7.24 4.68
N GLY A 29 -4.51 -6.28 4.67
CA GLY A 29 -4.37 -5.25 5.69
C GLY A 29 -4.73 -3.90 5.11
N THR A 30 -5.47 -3.10 5.87
CA THR A 30 -5.97 -1.79 5.43
C THR A 30 -5.65 -0.73 6.46
N ILE A 31 -5.16 0.42 5.99
CA ILE A 31 -5.08 1.66 6.75
C ILE A 31 -5.98 2.69 6.07
N GLY A 32 -6.72 3.46 6.84
CA GLY A 32 -7.42 4.62 6.32
C GLY A 32 -7.38 5.79 7.28
N PHE A 33 -7.53 6.99 6.72
CA PHE A 33 -7.59 8.23 7.47
C PHE A 33 -8.40 9.28 6.68
N GLU A 34 -8.81 10.33 7.38
CA GLU A 34 -9.52 11.45 6.77
C GLU A 34 -8.70 12.72 6.91
N TYR A 35 -8.63 13.51 5.84
CA TYR A 35 -7.95 14.80 5.84
C TYR A 35 -8.75 15.80 5.02
N LYS A 36 -9.21 16.89 5.65
CA LYS A 36 -9.96 17.97 5.00
C LYS A 36 -11.19 17.47 4.22
N GLY A 37 -11.92 16.52 4.80
CA GLY A 37 -13.10 15.91 4.16
C GLY A 37 -12.79 14.90 3.05
N VAL A 38 -11.51 14.57 2.82
CA VAL A 38 -11.10 13.52 1.88
C VAL A 38 -10.74 12.26 2.66
N SER A 39 -11.49 11.20 2.42
CA SER A 39 -11.16 9.86 2.92
C SER A 39 -10.07 9.21 2.08
N VAL A 40 -9.04 8.69 2.72
CA VAL A 40 -7.94 7.96 2.10
C VAL A 40 -7.92 6.53 2.63
N ARG A 41 -7.74 5.55 1.73
CA ARG A 41 -7.63 4.13 2.09
C ARG A 41 -6.52 3.46 1.31
N MET A 42 -5.55 2.92 2.03
CA MET A 42 -4.47 2.11 1.50
C MET A 42 -4.65 0.66 1.94
N THR A 43 -4.69 -0.25 0.97
CA THR A 43 -4.88 -1.68 1.21
C THR A 43 -3.69 -2.45 0.63
N LEU A 44 -3.22 -3.45 1.37
CA LEU A 44 -2.18 -4.38 0.96
C LEU A 44 -2.72 -5.81 1.00
N PRO A 45 -2.43 -6.66 -0.01
CA PRO A 45 -2.74 -8.08 0.08
C PRO A 45 -1.82 -8.76 1.09
N LEU A 46 -2.40 -9.56 1.98
CA LEU A 46 -1.65 -10.39 2.92
C LEU A 46 -1.34 -11.75 2.28
N PRO A 47 -0.22 -12.39 2.66
CA PRO A 47 0.13 -13.71 2.16
C PRO A 47 -0.98 -14.73 2.48
N ASN A 48 -1.19 -15.70 1.59
CA ASN A 48 -2.09 -16.81 1.85
C ASN A 48 -1.35 -17.89 2.65
N LEU A 49 -1.84 -18.25 3.84
CA LEU A 49 -1.26 -19.32 4.67
C LEU A 49 -1.22 -20.66 3.95
N ASP A 50 -2.18 -20.92 3.06
CA ASP A 50 -2.30 -22.19 2.34
C ASP A 50 -1.38 -22.26 1.10
N SER A 51 -0.55 -21.25 0.83
CA SER A 51 0.38 -21.31 -0.30
C SER A 51 1.58 -22.23 -0.01
N ASP A 52 2.13 -22.80 -1.09
CA ASP A 52 3.31 -23.66 -1.03
C ASP A 52 4.51 -22.98 -0.34
N ASP A 53 4.63 -21.65 -0.44
CA ASP A 53 5.67 -20.86 0.21
C ASP A 53 5.69 -21.07 1.74
N PHE A 54 4.51 -21.27 2.36
CA PHE A 54 4.36 -21.50 3.79
C PHE A 54 4.18 -22.99 4.12
N GLN A 55 3.54 -23.75 3.24
CA GLN A 55 3.29 -25.18 3.47
C GLN A 55 4.52 -26.07 3.23
N LEU A 56 5.47 -25.66 2.37
CA LEU A 56 6.61 -26.50 1.96
C LEU A 56 7.97 -25.89 2.31
N THR A 57 8.89 -26.71 2.82
CA THR A 57 10.27 -26.26 3.10
C THR A 57 11.01 -25.88 1.81
N SER A 58 11.77 -24.78 1.87
CA SER A 58 12.51 -24.25 0.72
C SER A 58 13.63 -25.14 0.22
N SER A 59 14.16 -26.05 1.05
CA SER A 59 15.31 -26.88 0.72
C SER A 59 14.96 -28.25 0.11
N ARG A 60 13.83 -28.85 0.51
CA ARG A 60 13.44 -30.21 0.09
C ARG A 60 11.99 -30.33 -0.37
N GLY A 61 11.21 -29.24 -0.35
CA GLY A 61 9.78 -29.29 -0.69
C GLY A 61 8.95 -30.15 0.26
N THR A 62 9.45 -30.42 1.47
CA THR A 62 8.74 -31.25 2.45
C THR A 62 7.68 -30.43 3.18
N LYS A 63 6.55 -31.05 3.52
CA LYS A 63 5.47 -30.38 4.26
C LYS A 63 5.96 -29.88 5.63
N ARG A 64 5.75 -28.60 5.92
CA ARG A 64 6.00 -28.00 7.24
C ARG A 64 4.94 -28.47 8.23
N SER A 65 5.29 -28.49 9.52
CA SER A 65 4.29 -28.56 10.60
C SER A 65 3.40 -27.32 10.56
N ALA A 66 2.15 -27.46 11.02
CA ALA A 66 1.18 -26.37 11.04
C ALA A 66 1.69 -25.15 11.82
N GLU A 67 2.37 -25.38 12.94
CA GLU A 67 2.92 -24.34 13.82
C GLU A 67 4.02 -23.54 13.11
N ALA A 68 4.95 -24.23 12.44
CA ALA A 68 6.03 -23.60 11.68
C ALA A 68 5.50 -22.81 10.47
N ALA A 69 4.51 -23.35 9.75
CA ALA A 69 3.87 -22.64 8.65
C ALA A 69 3.18 -21.36 9.14
N HIS A 70 2.42 -21.46 10.24
CA HIS A 70 1.73 -20.31 10.84
C HIS A 70 2.71 -19.24 11.36
N ALA A 71 3.80 -19.63 12.03
CA ALA A 71 4.81 -18.70 12.53
C ALA A 71 5.53 -17.93 11.41
N LEU A 72 5.82 -18.61 10.30
CA LEU A 72 6.41 -18.00 9.10
C LEU A 72 5.42 -17.03 8.45
N TRP A 73 4.18 -17.47 8.24
CA TRP A 73 3.10 -16.64 7.70
C TRP A 73 2.87 -15.37 8.52
N GLU A 74 2.79 -15.50 9.85
CA GLU A 74 2.60 -14.36 10.74
C GLU A 74 3.77 -13.37 10.64
N THR A 75 4.99 -13.88 10.47
CA THR A 75 6.19 -13.04 10.27
C THR A 75 6.10 -12.25 8.97
N GLU A 76 5.68 -12.88 7.88
CA GLU A 76 5.48 -12.24 6.59
C GLU A 76 4.32 -11.23 6.62
N CYS A 77 3.20 -11.55 7.27
CA CYS A 77 2.11 -10.59 7.53
C CYS A 77 2.64 -9.34 8.23
N ARG A 78 3.44 -9.49 9.30
CA ARG A 78 4.06 -8.36 9.99
C ARG A 78 5.03 -7.60 9.08
N ARG A 79 5.75 -8.26 8.17
CA ARG A 79 6.62 -7.59 7.19
C ARG A 79 5.80 -6.71 6.25
N CYS A 80 4.73 -7.26 5.65
CA CYS A 80 3.85 -6.50 4.76
C CYS A 80 3.25 -5.26 5.46
N TRP A 81 2.82 -5.39 6.71
CA TRP A 81 2.35 -4.25 7.50
C TRP A 81 3.41 -3.16 7.69
N ARG A 82 4.67 -3.54 7.97
CA ARG A 82 5.77 -2.57 8.05
C ARG A 82 5.99 -1.87 6.71
N SER A 83 5.93 -2.60 5.60
CA SER A 83 6.06 -2.01 4.26
C SER A 83 4.96 -0.99 3.99
N LEU A 84 3.69 -1.29 4.30
CA LEU A 84 2.61 -0.32 4.14
C LEU A 84 2.82 0.93 5.01
N CYS A 85 3.21 0.74 6.27
CA CYS A 85 3.51 1.85 7.18
C CYS A 85 4.66 2.73 6.65
N LEU A 86 5.69 2.12 6.05
CA LEU A 86 6.81 2.84 5.46
C LEU A 86 6.37 3.68 4.25
N VAL A 87 5.55 3.14 3.36
CA VAL A 87 5.02 3.89 2.21
C VAL A 87 4.17 5.07 2.68
N LEU A 88 3.24 4.85 3.61
CA LEU A 88 2.40 5.93 4.15
C LEU A 88 3.25 7.02 4.82
N LYS A 89 4.25 6.62 5.62
CA LYS A 89 5.19 7.57 6.23
C LYS A 89 5.93 8.39 5.18
N ALA A 90 6.41 7.75 4.11
CA ALA A 90 7.12 8.46 3.04
C ALA A 90 6.22 9.48 2.33
N LEU A 91 4.95 9.14 2.06
CA LEU A 91 3.99 10.06 1.47
C LEU A 91 3.70 11.26 2.39
N LEU A 92 3.45 11.00 3.68
CA LEU A 92 3.20 12.06 4.66
C LEU A 92 4.39 13.01 4.81
N VAL A 93 5.61 12.47 4.89
CA VAL A 93 6.84 13.28 4.94
C VAL A 93 7.02 14.08 3.64
N GLY A 94 6.84 13.43 2.49
CA GLY A 94 6.94 14.11 1.19
C GLY A 94 5.95 15.27 1.04
N VAL A 95 4.74 15.14 1.58
CA VAL A 95 3.77 16.24 1.59
C VAL A 95 4.16 17.31 2.63
N SER A 96 4.58 16.91 3.82
CA SER A 96 5.01 17.84 4.88
C SER A 96 6.20 18.70 4.46
N ASP A 97 7.14 18.14 3.70
CA ASP A 97 8.33 18.82 3.22
C ASP A 97 8.08 19.57 1.90
N GLY A 98 6.84 19.55 1.38
CA GLY A 98 6.46 20.24 0.14
C GLY A 98 7.00 19.59 -1.14
N ILE A 99 7.49 18.35 -1.06
CA ILE A 99 7.98 17.58 -2.21
C ILE A 99 6.80 17.13 -3.10
N LEU A 100 5.65 16.85 -2.48
CA LEU A 100 4.42 16.43 -3.15
C LEU A 100 3.26 17.28 -2.65
N ARG A 101 2.29 17.59 -3.52
CA ARG A 101 0.97 18.02 -3.03
C ARG A 101 0.23 16.83 -2.44
N PHE A 102 -0.66 17.08 -1.47
CA PHE A 102 -1.49 16.02 -0.88
C PHE A 102 -2.28 15.27 -1.95
N GLU A 103 -2.87 16.01 -2.88
CA GLU A 103 -3.67 15.47 -3.95
C GLU A 103 -2.84 14.55 -4.84
N GLU A 104 -1.60 14.91 -5.15
CA GLU A 104 -0.72 14.07 -5.98
C GLU A 104 -0.28 12.80 -5.25
N ALA A 105 0.11 12.93 -3.98
CA ALA A 105 0.60 11.83 -3.16
C ALA A 105 -0.50 10.80 -2.87
N PHE A 106 -1.73 11.25 -2.64
CA PHE A 106 -2.82 10.40 -2.18
C PHE A 106 -3.90 10.14 -3.24
N LEU A 107 -3.84 10.75 -4.44
CA LEU A 107 -4.82 10.56 -5.53
C LEU A 107 -5.27 9.11 -5.68
N PRO A 108 -4.38 8.10 -5.87
CA PRO A 108 -4.80 6.72 -6.10
C PRO A 108 -5.56 6.12 -4.91
N TYR A 109 -5.37 6.64 -3.70
CA TYR A 109 -5.92 6.10 -2.46
C TYR A 109 -7.16 6.84 -1.96
N MET A 110 -7.57 7.94 -2.62
CA MET A 110 -8.77 8.69 -2.25
C MET A 110 -10.03 7.85 -2.48
N VAL A 111 -10.91 7.83 -1.49
CA VAL A 111 -12.13 7.03 -1.49
C VAL A 111 -13.31 7.87 -1.99
N TRP A 112 -14.08 7.29 -2.90
CA TRP A 112 -15.26 7.90 -3.50
C TRP A 112 -16.53 7.50 -2.72
N GLY A 113 -17.68 8.10 -3.06
CA GLY A 113 -18.95 7.83 -2.36
C GLY A 113 -19.45 6.39 -2.45
N ASP A 114 -18.95 5.61 -3.41
CA ASP A 114 -19.22 4.17 -3.55
C ASP A 114 -18.27 3.29 -2.70
N GLY A 115 -17.36 3.90 -1.95
CA GLY A 115 -16.38 3.22 -1.13
C GLY A 115 -15.22 2.62 -1.89
N GLN A 116 -15.07 2.86 -3.20
CA GLN A 116 -13.90 2.46 -4.00
C GLN A 116 -12.84 3.57 -4.02
N THR A 117 -11.59 3.21 -4.29
CA THR A 117 -10.52 4.20 -4.44
C THR A 117 -10.43 4.74 -5.86
N THR A 118 -9.82 5.91 -6.05
CA THR A 118 -9.53 6.43 -7.39
C THR A 118 -8.75 5.42 -8.24
N ALA A 119 -7.80 4.67 -7.66
CA ALA A 119 -7.08 3.64 -8.38
C ALA A 119 -8.00 2.55 -8.92
N ASP A 120 -8.97 2.09 -8.11
CA ASP A 120 -9.96 1.08 -8.52
C ASP A 120 -10.76 1.54 -9.74
N HIS A 121 -11.15 2.82 -9.76
CA HIS A 121 -11.90 3.44 -10.87
C HIS A 121 -11.03 3.64 -12.12
N ILE A 122 -9.82 4.15 -11.97
CA ILE A 122 -9.04 4.69 -13.10
C ILE A 122 -8.10 3.65 -13.72
N LEU A 123 -7.48 2.76 -12.93
CA LEU A 123 -6.49 1.80 -13.44
C LEU A 123 -7.04 0.88 -14.55
N PRO A 124 -8.28 0.34 -14.48
CA PRO A 124 -8.82 -0.48 -15.56
C PRO A 124 -8.89 0.25 -16.91
N HIS A 125 -9.28 1.53 -16.87
CA HIS A 125 -9.38 2.38 -18.06
C HIS A 125 -8.00 2.77 -18.60
N LEU A 126 -7.10 3.17 -17.71
CA LEU A 126 -5.71 3.49 -18.06
C LEU A 126 -5.01 2.30 -18.72
N ASN A 127 -5.15 1.10 -18.15
CA ASN A 127 -4.57 -0.12 -18.70
C ASN A 127 -5.09 -0.44 -20.11
N LYS A 128 -6.38 -0.21 -20.38
CA LYS A 128 -6.96 -0.39 -21.72
C LYS A 128 -6.37 0.62 -22.70
N ALA A 129 -6.30 1.90 -22.32
CA ALA A 129 -5.75 2.96 -23.17
C ALA A 129 -4.26 2.74 -23.51
N LEU A 130 -3.45 2.32 -22.53
CA LEU A 130 -2.04 2.00 -22.74
C LEU A 130 -1.86 0.79 -23.67
N LYS A 131 -2.66 -0.28 -23.50
CA LYS A 131 -2.63 -1.46 -24.37
C LYS A 131 -3.10 -1.16 -25.80
N ALA A 132 -4.01 -0.21 -25.98
CA ALA A 132 -4.52 0.22 -27.27
C ALA A 132 -3.53 1.10 -28.07
N GLY A 133 -2.27 1.21 -27.62
CA GLY A 133 -1.26 2.04 -28.29
C GLY A 133 -1.47 3.54 -28.09
N GLY A 134 -2.15 3.94 -27.01
CA GLY A 134 -2.28 5.34 -26.61
C GLY A 134 -0.90 5.99 -26.61
N LYS A 135 -0.75 7.09 -27.38
CA LYS A 135 0.52 7.79 -27.58
C LYS A 135 1.11 8.18 -26.22
N MET A 136 2.07 7.41 -25.74
CA MET A 136 2.91 7.81 -24.62
C MET A 136 3.72 9.02 -25.07
N PRO A 137 3.81 10.09 -24.26
CA PRO A 137 4.77 11.15 -24.54
C PRO A 137 6.15 10.52 -24.64
N GLN A 138 6.84 10.72 -25.77
CA GLN A 138 8.20 10.25 -25.91
C GLN A 138 9.04 10.94 -24.83
N GLY A 139 9.76 10.14 -24.05
CA GLY A 139 10.58 10.65 -22.96
C GLY A 139 11.51 11.76 -23.45
N PRO A 140 11.89 12.70 -22.57
CA PRO A 140 12.83 13.75 -22.94
C PRO A 140 14.09 13.10 -23.52
N LYS A 141 14.51 13.53 -24.71
CA LYS A 141 15.84 13.20 -25.21
C LYS A 141 16.82 13.74 -24.17
N LEU A 142 17.51 12.84 -23.46
CA LEU A 142 18.59 13.26 -22.59
C LEU A 142 19.53 14.11 -23.45
N LEU A 143 19.75 15.35 -23.02
CA LEU A 143 20.76 16.19 -23.63
C LEU A 143 22.09 15.48 -23.41
N GLU A 144 22.72 15.00 -24.48
CA GLU A 144 24.08 14.51 -24.42
C GLU A 144 24.95 15.68 -23.95
N ALA A 145 25.51 15.54 -22.75
CA ALA A 145 26.46 16.51 -22.21
C ALA A 145 27.66 16.58 -23.16
N LYS A 146 27.92 17.77 -23.70
CA LYS A 146 29.14 18.10 -24.45
C LYS A 146 30.32 18.31 -23.53
#